data_AF-A0A2V3DP93-F1
#
_entry.id   AF-A0A2V3DP93-F1
#
_cell.length_a   1.000
_cell.length_b   1.000
_cell.length_c   1.000
_cell.angle_alpha   90.00
_cell.angle_beta   90.00
_cell.angle_gamma   90.00
#
_symmetry.space_group_name_H-M   'P 1'
#
loop_
_entity.id
_entity.type
_entity.pdbx_description
1 polymer ?
#
loop_
_entity_poly.entity_id
_entity_poly.type
_entity_poly.pdbx_seq_one_letter_code
_entity_poly.pdbx_strand_id
1 'polypeptide(L)'
;MALWAMAVVVLLAVSGCATIPMQGPVGKSDPLAPRNNSVNVSLQQFSPVDGASPESIIRGFIDSGTGVSDDFQVARQYLTPALAQSWAPDKRLFRIKSVVSV
;
A
#
# COMPACT_ATOMS: atom_id res chain seq x y z
N MET A 1 -21.15 -51.01 -9.14
CA MET A 1 -19.79 -51.01 -8.55
C MET A 1 -18.89 -49.97 -9.23
N ALA A 2 -18.71 -50.01 -10.55
CA ALA A 2 -17.87 -49.06 -11.30
C ALA A 2 -18.29 -47.58 -11.18
N LEU A 3 -19.59 -47.30 -11.10
CA LEU A 3 -20.12 -45.93 -10.97
C LEU A 3 -19.67 -45.23 -9.67
N TRP A 4 -19.59 -46.00 -8.59
CA TRP A 4 -19.13 -45.50 -7.28
C TRP A 4 -17.63 -45.24 -7.26
N ALA A 5 -16.84 -46.11 -7.90
CA ALA A 5 -15.41 -45.91 -8.05
C ALA A 5 -15.10 -44.62 -8.83
N MET A 6 -15.84 -44.36 -9.91
CA MET A 6 -15.68 -43.15 -10.71
C MET A 6 -16.07 -41.88 -9.93
N ALA A 7 -17.14 -41.93 -9.14
CA ALA A 7 -17.54 -40.82 -8.29
C ALA A 7 -16.49 -40.47 -7.23
N VAL A 8 -15.87 -41.47 -6.60
CA VAL A 8 -14.81 -41.26 -5.59
C VAL A 8 -13.57 -40.60 -6.20
N VAL A 9 -13.15 -41.02 -7.40
CA VAL A 9 -11.99 -40.44 -8.08
C VAL A 9 -12.22 -38.97 -8.42
N VAL A 10 -13.42 -38.61 -8.88
CA VAL A 10 -13.77 -37.22 -9.21
C VAL A 10 -13.76 -36.33 -7.96
N LEU A 11 -14.30 -36.83 -6.84
CA LEU A 11 -14.33 -36.07 -5.58
C LEU A 11 -12.92 -35.78 -5.04
N LEU A 12 -12.01 -36.76 -5.12
CA LEU A 12 -10.62 -36.59 -4.71
C LEU A 12 -9.88 -35.58 -5.58
N ALA A 13 -10.10 -35.61 -6.90
CA ALA A 13 -9.47 -34.67 -7.84
C ALA A 13 -9.89 -33.21 -7.59
N VAL A 14 -11.14 -32.97 -7.20
CA VAL A 14 -11.66 -31.60 -6.97
C VAL A 14 -11.35 -31.09 -5.56
N SER A 15 -11.13 -31.96 -4.58
CA SER A 15 -10.72 -31.57 -3.22
C SER A 15 -9.27 -31.06 -3.10
N GLY A 16 -8.48 -31.12 -4.18
CA GLY A 16 -7.08 -30.71 -4.23
C GLY A 16 -6.82 -29.24 -4.57
N CYS A 17 -7.80 -28.33 -4.41
CA CYS A 17 -7.52 -26.90 -4.58
C CYS A 17 -6.40 -26.48 -3.64
N ALA A 18 -5.29 -25.96 -4.20
CA ALA A 18 -4.13 -25.52 -3.44
C ALA A 18 -4.54 -24.49 -2.37
N THR A 19 -4.59 -24.93 -1.11
CA THR A 19 -4.85 -24.04 0.01
C THR A 19 -3.54 -23.33 0.36
N ILE A 20 -3.53 -22.00 0.29
CA ILE A 20 -2.41 -21.22 0.82
C ILE A 20 -2.46 -21.37 2.34
N PRO A 21 -1.40 -21.86 3.01
CA PRO A 21 -1.40 -21.99 4.46
C PRO A 21 -1.49 -20.60 5.09
N MET A 22 -2.62 -20.32 5.74
CA MET A 22 -2.85 -19.06 6.48
C MET A 22 -2.13 -19.06 7.84
N GLN A 23 -1.50 -20.16 8.21
CA GLN A 23 -0.84 -20.37 9.49
C GLN A 23 0.57 -20.88 9.22
N GLY A 24 1.55 -20.18 9.76
CA GLY A 24 2.95 -20.53 9.69
C GLY A 24 3.71 -19.68 10.70
N PRO A 25 4.84 -20.18 11.24
CA PRO A 25 5.66 -19.37 12.12
C PRO A 25 6.12 -18.13 11.37
N VAL A 26 5.92 -16.95 11.98
CA VAL A 26 6.53 -15.71 11.50
C VAL A 26 8.03 -15.79 11.74
N GLY A 27 8.81 -15.98 10.66
CA GLY A 27 10.25 -15.90 10.73
C GLY A 27 10.68 -14.46 10.99
N LYS A 28 11.59 -14.24 11.94
CA LYS A 28 12.32 -12.97 12.02
C LYS A 28 13.55 -13.10 11.11
N SER A 29 13.71 -12.18 10.19
CA SER A 29 15.00 -12.02 9.51
C SER A 29 15.99 -11.39 10.49
N ASP A 30 17.28 -11.67 10.31
CA ASP A 30 18.31 -10.85 10.96
C ASP A 30 18.10 -9.37 10.61
N PRO A 31 18.38 -8.45 11.55
CA PRO A 31 18.35 -7.03 11.26
C PRO A 31 19.29 -6.75 10.09
N LEU A 32 18.74 -6.28 8.97
CA LEU A 32 19.58 -5.72 7.92
C LEU A 32 20.30 -4.52 8.53
N ALA A 33 21.63 -4.47 8.38
CA ALA A 33 22.37 -3.25 8.68
C ALA A 33 21.69 -2.08 7.96
N PRO A 34 21.62 -0.88 8.58
CA PRO A 34 21.02 0.29 7.96
C PRO A 34 21.59 0.43 6.55
N ARG A 35 20.75 0.17 5.55
CA ARG A 35 21.17 0.31 4.17
C ARG A 35 21.38 1.82 4.02
N ASN A 36 22.63 2.24 3.85
CA ASN A 36 23.01 3.64 3.63
C ASN A 36 22.60 4.13 2.23
N ASN A 37 21.62 3.47 1.59
CA ASN A 37 21.02 3.96 0.38
C ASN A 37 20.10 5.12 0.75
N SER A 38 20.71 6.25 1.09
CA SER A 38 20.14 7.57 0.87
C SER A 38 20.01 7.80 -0.63
N VAL A 39 19.29 6.93 -1.33
CA VAL A 39 18.56 7.38 -2.49
C VAL A 39 17.46 8.24 -1.88
N ASN A 40 17.83 9.49 -1.63
CA ASN A 40 16.87 10.54 -1.40
C ASN A 40 16.16 10.69 -2.75
N VAL A 41 15.20 9.81 -3.01
CA VAL A 41 14.29 9.97 -4.14
C VAL A 41 13.49 11.20 -3.75
N SER A 42 14.02 12.38 -4.10
CA SER A 42 13.30 13.62 -4.03
C SER A 42 12.24 13.53 -5.12
N LEU A 43 11.14 12.87 -4.79
CA LEU A 43 9.94 12.85 -5.62
C LEU A 43 9.43 14.28 -5.62
N GLN A 44 9.82 15.01 -6.66
CA GLN A 44 9.46 16.41 -6.82
C GLN A 44 7.94 16.49 -6.88
N GLN A 45 7.35 17.17 -5.90
CA GLN A 45 5.92 17.43 -5.87
C GLN A 45 5.65 18.71 -6.65
N PHE A 46 4.62 18.70 -7.49
CA PHE A 46 4.19 19.87 -8.24
C PHE A 46 2.82 20.32 -7.76
N SER A 47 2.63 21.63 -7.63
CA SER A 47 1.32 22.23 -7.36
C SER A 47 0.39 22.08 -8.58
N PRO A 48 -0.93 22.05 -8.36
CA PRO A 48 -1.89 22.09 -9.47
C PRO A 48 -1.73 23.39 -10.27
N VAL A 49 -1.94 23.30 -11.58
CA VAL A 49 -1.89 24.43 -12.51
C VAL A 49 -3.31 24.80 -12.93
N ASP A 50 -3.59 26.10 -12.99
CA ASP A 50 -4.88 26.61 -13.46
C ASP A 50 -5.17 26.13 -14.89
N GLY A 51 -6.38 25.64 -15.13
CA GLY A 51 -6.79 25.11 -16.43
C GLY A 51 -6.24 23.72 -16.76
N ALA A 52 -5.60 23.02 -15.82
CA ALA A 52 -5.19 21.63 -16.01
C ALA A 52 -6.38 20.71 -16.32
N SER A 53 -6.14 19.66 -17.12
CA SER A 53 -7.18 18.67 -17.40
C SER A 53 -7.56 17.90 -16.11
N PRO A 54 -8.80 17.41 -15.98
CA PRO A 54 -9.21 16.62 -14.83
C PRO A 54 -8.27 15.43 -14.54
N GLU A 55 -7.81 14.74 -15.57
CA GLU A 55 -6.89 13.60 -15.45
C GLU A 55 -5.52 14.00 -14.94
N SER A 56 -5.09 15.23 -15.22
CA SER A 56 -3.80 15.77 -14.78
C SER A 56 -3.86 16.17 -13.31
N ILE A 57 -4.99 16.73 -12.87
CA ILE A 57 -5.27 17.03 -11.45
C ILE A 57 -5.27 15.74 -10.62
N ILE A 58 -5.95 14.69 -11.10
CA ILE A 58 -6.02 13.40 -10.40
C ILE A 58 -4.62 12.78 -10.28
N ARG A 59 -3.84 12.77 -11.36
CA ARG A 59 -2.46 12.24 -11.33
C ARG A 59 -1.57 13.03 -10.39
N GLY A 60 -1.60 14.37 -10.46
CA GLY A 60 -0.82 15.22 -9.57
C GLY A 60 -1.15 15.02 -8.08
N PHE A 61 -2.42 14.79 -7.74
CA PHE A 61 -2.81 14.42 -6.37
C PHE A 61 -2.19 13.09 -5.91
N ILE A 62 -2.21 12.06 -6.77
CA ILE A 62 -1.62 10.74 -6.45
C ILE A 62 -0.10 10.86 -6.30
N ASP A 63 0.55 11.55 -7.24
CA ASP A 63 2.01 11.70 -7.26
C ASP A 63 2.51 12.53 -6.07
N SER A 64 1.77 13.57 -5.69
CA SER A 64 2.10 14.38 -4.52
C SER A 64 1.84 13.67 -3.17
N GLY A 65 1.15 12.53 -3.16
CA GLY A 65 0.93 11.71 -1.97
C GLY A 65 2.20 11.10 -1.38
N THR A 66 3.34 11.14 -2.08
CA THR A 66 4.61 10.60 -1.60
C THR A 66 5.38 11.56 -0.69
N GLY A 67 5.11 12.86 -0.75
CA GLY A 67 5.74 13.84 0.14
C GLY A 67 5.00 13.93 1.46
N VAL A 68 5.37 13.02 2.36
CA VAL A 68 4.88 12.94 3.75
C VAL A 68 5.33 14.13 4.61
N SER A 69 6.27 14.94 4.11
CA SER A 69 6.75 16.16 4.77
C SER A 69 5.61 17.18 4.90
N ASP A 70 5.62 17.94 6.00
CA ASP A 70 4.64 18.99 6.30
C ASP A 70 3.16 18.57 6.16
N ASP A 71 2.81 17.32 6.48
CA ASP A 71 1.42 16.83 6.43
C ASP A 71 0.80 16.89 5.02
N PHE A 72 1.56 16.42 4.02
CA PHE A 72 1.10 16.26 2.64
C PHE A 72 0.62 17.58 2.02
N GLN A 73 1.25 18.72 2.36
CA GLN A 73 0.78 20.05 1.94
C GLN A 73 0.51 20.17 0.44
N VAL A 74 1.39 19.64 -0.41
CA VAL A 74 1.22 19.74 -1.87
C VAL A 74 0.01 18.95 -2.35
N ALA A 75 -0.24 17.75 -1.80
CA ALA A 75 -1.43 16.97 -2.13
C ALA A 75 -2.72 17.67 -1.72
N ARG A 76 -2.71 18.39 -0.58
CA ARG A 76 -3.87 19.17 -0.13
C ARG A 76 -4.24 20.31 -1.08
N GLN A 77 -3.30 20.83 -1.88
CA GLN A 77 -3.56 21.88 -2.87
C GLN A 77 -4.48 21.41 -4.02
N TYR A 78 -4.51 20.09 -4.29
CA TYR A 78 -5.40 19.51 -5.30
C TYR A 78 -6.85 19.32 -4.82
N LEU A 79 -7.11 19.54 -3.53
CA LEU A 79 -8.41 19.33 -2.92
C LEU A 79 -9.17 20.65 -2.77
N THR A 80 -10.51 20.57 -2.73
CA THR A 80 -11.32 21.71 -2.31
C THR A 80 -11.04 22.05 -0.84
N PRO A 81 -11.26 23.30 -0.39
CA PRO A 81 -10.97 23.69 0.99
C PRO A 81 -11.60 22.77 2.05
N ALA A 82 -12.85 22.33 1.83
CA ALA A 82 -13.54 21.41 2.74
C ALA A 82 -12.91 20.00 2.77
N LEU A 83 -12.50 19.48 1.60
CA LEU A 83 -11.83 18.17 1.50
C LEU A 83 -10.41 18.24 2.08
N ALA A 84 -9.68 19.32 1.83
CA ALA A 84 -8.35 19.52 2.37
C ALA A 84 -8.31 19.51 3.90
N GLN A 85 -9.39 19.92 4.58
CA GLN A 85 -9.49 19.88 6.05
C GLN A 85 -9.88 18.51 6.61
N SER A 86 -10.72 17.77 5.90
CA SER A 86 -11.26 16.49 6.38
C SER A 86 -10.44 15.27 5.95
N TRP A 87 -9.64 15.41 4.89
CA TRP A 87 -8.78 14.36 4.38
C TRP A 87 -7.63 14.07 5.36
N ALA A 88 -7.52 12.80 5.76
CA ALA A 88 -6.55 12.33 6.73
C ALA A 88 -5.91 11.02 6.22
N PRO A 89 -4.79 11.11 5.47
CA PRO A 89 -4.18 9.97 4.79
C PRO A 89 -3.55 8.93 5.72
N ASP A 90 -3.24 9.32 6.96
CA ASP A 90 -2.53 8.53 7.96
C ASP A 90 -3.45 7.80 8.95
N LYS A 91 -4.76 8.13 8.99
CA LYS A 91 -5.71 7.57 9.97
C LYS A 91 -5.88 6.05 9.97
N ARG A 92 -5.43 5.35 8.92
CA ARG A 92 -5.48 3.87 8.84
C ARG A 92 -4.10 3.21 8.87
N LEU A 93 -3.03 3.99 8.99
CA LEU A 93 -1.69 3.46 9.03
C LEU A 93 -1.28 3.26 10.48
N PHE A 94 -1.05 2.00 10.87
CA PHE A 94 -0.36 1.68 12.12
C PHE A 94 1.10 2.11 11.98
N ARG A 95 1.42 3.36 12.38
CA ARG A 95 2.80 3.80 12.48
C ARG A 95 3.46 3.02 13.62
N ILE A 96 4.22 2.00 13.27
CA ILE A 96 5.12 1.34 14.22
C ILE A 96 6.16 2.40 14.59
N LYS A 97 5.99 3.05 15.75
CA LYS A 97 7.07 3.83 16.35
C LYS A 97 8.15 2.80 16.68
N SER A 98 9.15 2.63 15.81
CA SER A 98 10.37 1.98 16.26
C SER A 98 10.91 2.88 17.36
N VAL A 99 10.81 2.41 18.59
CA VAL A 99 11.60 2.94 19.69
C VAL A 99 13.02 2.47 19.42
N VAL A 100 13.69 3.09 18.46
CA VAL A 100 15.15 3.21 18.51
C VAL A 100 15.38 4.47 19.33
N SER A 101 15.19 4.31 20.63
CA SER A 101 15.85 5.15 21.60
C SER A 101 17.27 4.60 21.70
N VAL A 102 18.24 5.51 21.69
CA VAL A 102 19.71 5.38 21.79
C VAL A 102 20.45 4.77 20.60
#